data_AF-Q0WX63-F1
#
_entry.id   AF-Q0WX63-F1
#
_cell.length_a   1.000
_cell.length_b   1.000
_cell.length_c   1.000
_cell.angle_alpha   90.00
_cell.angle_beta   90.00
_cell.angle_gamma   90.00
#
_symmetry.space_group_name_H-M   'P 1'
#
loop_
_entity.id
_entity.type
_entity.pdbx_description
1 polymer ?
#
loop_
_entity_poly.entity_id
_entity_poly.type
_entity_poly.pdbx_seq_one_letter_code
_entity_poly.pdbx_strand_id
1 'polypeptide(L)' 'LTTAYTAYKDGKNLQDSATGKPSTPFDHGSGHVDPIAALDPGLVYDLTVDDYLGFLCALNYTSTQITALAKK' A
#
# COMPACT_ATOMS: atom_id res chain seq x y z
N LEU A 1 0.52 -1.66 -4.20
CA LEU A 1 -0.07 -2.22 -5.43
C LEU A 1 0.92 -2.00 -6.57
N THR A 2 1.31 -3.07 -7.26
CA THR A 2 2.44 -3.05 -8.21
C THR A 2 2.08 -2.57 -9.61
N THR A 3 0.80 -2.53 -9.95
CA THR A 3 0.29 -2.21 -11.30
C THR A 3 -0.30 -0.81 -11.41
N ALA A 4 -0.29 -0.03 -10.33
CA ALA A 4 -0.79 1.34 -10.34
C ALA A 4 0.19 2.29 -11.07
N TYR A 5 -0.34 3.38 -11.62
CA TYR A 5 0.47 4.41 -12.27
C TYR A 5 0.54 5.69 -11.43
N THR A 6 1.69 6.38 -11.50
CA THR A 6 1.98 7.59 -10.72
C THR A 6 2.06 8.87 -11.56
N ALA A 7 1.83 8.75 -12.87
CA ALA A 7 1.86 9.87 -13.81
C ALA A 7 0.64 9.83 -14.75
N TYR A 8 0.19 11.02 -15.16
CA TYR A 8 -0.81 11.17 -16.21
C TYR A 8 -0.26 10.72 -17.58
N LYS A 9 -1.14 10.62 -18.58
CA LYS A 9 -0.75 10.26 -19.96
C LYS A 9 0.24 11.24 -20.60
N ASP A 10 0.33 12.47 -20.11
CA ASP A 10 1.29 13.48 -20.55
C ASP A 10 2.67 13.38 -19.84
N GLY A 11 2.86 12.36 -19.00
CA GLY A 11 4.09 12.12 -18.26
C GLY A 11 4.27 12.98 -17.00
N LYS A 12 3.33 13.88 -16.69
CA LYS A 12 3.39 14.65 -15.44
C LYS A 12 2.97 13.76 -14.27
N ASN A 13 3.63 13.95 -13.14
CA ASN A 13 3.22 13.31 -11.90
C ASN A 13 1.78 13.69 -11.54
N LEU A 14 1.10 12.77 -10.87
CA LEU A 14 -0.16 13.07 -10.19
C LEU A 14 0.03 14.29 -9.28
N GLN A 15 -1.02 15.10 -9.13
CA GLN A 15 -0.97 16.33 -8.34
C GLN A 15 -1.84 16.21 -7.11
N ASP A 16 -1.35 16.73 -6.00
CA ASP A 16 -2.18 17.01 -4.83
C ASP A 16 -3.09 18.21 -5.15
N SER A 17 -4.40 17.99 -5.10
CA SER A 17 -5.39 19.02 -5.39
C SER A 17 -5.43 20.14 -4.34
N ALA A 18 -4.92 19.90 -3.11
CA ALA A 18 -4.90 20.91 -2.07
C ALA A 18 -3.76 21.93 -2.28
N THR A 19 -2.58 21.47 -2.72
CA THR A 19 -1.40 22.33 -2.88
C THR A 19 -1.02 22.64 -4.32
N GLY A 20 -1.56 21.90 -5.30
CA GLY A 20 -1.17 21.98 -6.71
C GLY A 20 0.25 21.47 -6.99
N LYS A 21 0.90 20.84 -6.00
CA LYS A 21 2.24 20.26 -6.12
C LYS A 21 2.15 18.79 -6.57
N PRO A 22 3.25 18.19 -7.07
CA PRO A 22 3.29 16.75 -7.31
C PRO A 22 2.92 15.97 -6.04
N SER A 23 1.99 15.03 -6.17
CA SER A 23 1.57 14.15 -5.09
C SER A 23 2.69 13.17 -4.74
N THR A 24 2.71 12.78 -3.48
CA THR A 24 3.63 11.79 -2.92
C THR A 24 2.91 10.46 -2.67
N PRO A 25 3.66 9.38 -2.39
CA PRO A 25 3.06 8.13 -1.93
C PRO A 25 2.18 8.27 -0.67
N PHE A 26 2.35 9.32 0.14
CA PHE A 26 1.47 9.59 1.28
C PHE A 26 0.09 10.14 0.87
N ASP A 27 -0.02 10.69 -0.33
CA ASP A 27 -1.28 11.25 -0.86
C ASP A 27 -2.08 10.20 -1.66
N HIS A 28 -1.38 9.36 -2.42
CA HIS A 28 -2.02 8.42 -3.38
C HIS A 28 -1.57 6.95 -3.26
N GLY A 29 -0.80 6.60 -2.22
CA GLY A 29 -0.28 5.26 -2.05
C GLY A 29 0.64 4.86 -3.21
N SER A 30 0.30 3.77 -3.91
CA SER A 30 1.06 3.30 -5.06
C SER A 30 0.73 4.00 -6.38
N GLY A 31 -0.29 4.87 -6.40
CA GLY A 31 -0.76 5.58 -7.59
C GLY A 31 -2.23 5.31 -7.91
N HIS A 32 -2.66 5.74 -9.10
CA HIS A 32 -4.01 5.48 -9.60
C HIS A 32 -4.14 4.05 -10.15
N VAL A 33 -5.31 3.45 -9.98
CA VAL A 33 -5.55 2.05 -10.36
C VAL A 33 -5.48 1.86 -11.89
N ASP A 34 -4.79 0.79 -12.31
CA ASP A 34 -4.89 0.24 -13.67
C ASP A 34 -5.56 -1.15 -13.59
N PRO A 35 -6.87 -1.25 -13.85
CA PRO A 35 -7.58 -2.52 -13.74
C PRO A 35 -7.13 -3.57 -14.76
N ILE A 36 -6.66 -3.14 -15.93
CA ILE A 36 -6.23 -4.07 -17.00
C ILE A 36 -4.88 -4.66 -16.64
N ALA A 37 -3.93 -3.84 -16.20
CA ALA A 37 -2.64 -4.33 -15.72
C ALA A 37 -2.78 -5.18 -14.45
N ALA A 38 -3.75 -4.86 -13.56
CA ALA A 38 -4.01 -5.65 -12.36
C ALA A 38 -4.52 -7.07 -12.62
N LEU A 39 -5.03 -7.38 -13.82
CA LEU A 39 -5.48 -8.72 -14.19
C LEU A 39 -4.32 -9.73 -14.28
N ASP A 40 -3.15 -9.26 -14.74
CA ASP A 40 -1.91 -10.05 -14.82
C ASP A 40 -0.73 -9.21 -14.30
N PRO A 41 -0.54 -9.14 -12.98
CA PRO A 41 0.49 -8.29 -12.37
C PRO A 41 1.91 -8.86 -12.53
N GLY A 42 2.06 -10.07 -13.07
CA GLY A 42 3.31 -10.84 -13.12
C GLY A 42 3.76 -11.36 -11.75
N LEU A 43 3.99 -10.47 -10.78
CA LEU A 43 4.38 -10.81 -9.41
C LEU A 43 3.41 -10.21 -8.39
N VAL A 44 3.12 -11.01 -7.35
CA VAL A 44 2.30 -10.63 -6.20
C VAL A 44 3.13 -10.76 -4.94
N TYR A 45 3.06 -9.74 -4.08
CA TYR A 45 3.60 -9.78 -2.73
C TYR A 45 2.52 -10.34 -1.80
N ASP A 46 2.54 -11.66 -1.60
CA ASP A 46 1.56 -12.37 -0.78
C ASP A 46 1.98 -12.37 0.70
N LEU A 47 0.99 -12.39 1.60
CA LEU A 47 1.19 -12.37 3.06
C LEU A 47 0.06 -13.11 3.77
N THR A 48 0.40 -13.71 4.92
CA THR A 48 -0.53 -14.42 5.81
C THR A 48 -0.73 -13.65 7.11
N VAL A 49 -1.68 -14.09 7.94
CA VAL A 49 -1.88 -13.54 9.29
C VAL A 49 -0.63 -13.68 10.16
N ASP A 50 0.11 -14.78 10.01
CA ASP A 50 1.32 -15.04 10.79
C ASP A 50 2.44 -14.04 10.48
N ASP A 51 2.51 -13.53 9.24
CA ASP A 51 3.46 -12.47 8.86
C ASP A 51 3.15 -11.15 9.59
N TYR A 52 1.86 -10.80 9.70
CA TYR A 52 1.43 -9.63 10.48
C TYR A 52 1.67 -9.80 11.97
N LEU A 53 1.45 -11.00 12.53
CA LEU A 53 1.79 -11.29 13.92
C LEU A 53 3.29 -11.19 14.15
N GLY A 54 4.11 -11.72 13.24
CA GLY A 54 5.57 -11.60 13.27
C GLY A 54 6.03 -10.14 13.25
N PHE A 55 5.42 -9.31 12.40
CA PHE A 55 5.67 -7.86 12.36
C PHE A 55 5.37 -7.19 13.71
N LEU A 56 4.22 -7.47 14.31
CA LEU A 56 3.87 -6.89 15.61
C LEU A 56 4.82 -7.37 16.73
N CYS A 57 5.22 -8.65 16.71
CA CYS A 57 6.22 -9.18 17.64
C CYS A 57 7.57 -8.46 17.48
N ALA A 58 8.02 -8.21 16.25
CA ALA A 58 9.28 -7.51 15.97
C ALA A 58 9.27 -6.04 16.44
N LEU A 59 8.10 -5.42 16.53
CA LEU A 59 7.91 -4.07 17.10
C LEU A 59 7.84 -4.05 18.64
N ASN A 60 8.05 -5.19 19.31
CA ASN A 60 7.99 -5.34 20.76
C ASN A 60 6.62 -5.04 21.38
N TYR A 61 5.52 -5.29 20.66
CA TYR A 61 4.20 -5.29 21.28
C TYR A 61 4.06 -6.44 22.29
N THR A 62 3.38 -6.17 23.40
CA THR A 62 3.04 -7.19 24.39
C THR A 62 1.97 -8.15 23.87
N SER A 63 1.92 -9.37 24.40
CA SER A 63 0.90 -10.37 24.02
C SER A 63 -0.52 -9.83 24.18
N THR A 64 -0.77 -9.01 25.21
CA THR A 64 -2.07 -8.35 25.43
C THR A 64 -2.42 -7.37 24.30
N GLN A 65 -1.47 -6.57 23.84
CA GLN A 65 -1.68 -5.62 22.74
C GLN A 65 -1.90 -6.34 21.41
N ILE A 66 -1.14 -7.40 21.13
CA ILE A 66 -1.30 -8.19 19.90
C ILE A 66 -2.67 -8.88 19.90
N THR A 67 -3.06 -9.52 21.01
CA THR A 67 -4.36 -10.22 21.12
C THR A 67 -5.55 -9.26 21.01
N ALA A 68 -5.39 -8.00 21.41
CA ALA A 68 -6.43 -6.98 21.24
C ALA A 68 -6.74 -6.67 19.76
N LEU A 69 -5.73 -6.79 18.87
CA LEU A 69 -5.83 -6.53 17.45
C LEU A 69 -6.14 -7.79 16.63
N ALA A 70 -5.53 -8.93 16.99
CA ALA A 70 -5.63 -10.20 16.27
C ALA A 70 -6.86 -11.03 16.67
N LYS A 71 -8.01 -10.38 16.87
CA LYS A 71 -9.25 -11.07 17.28
C LYS A 71 -9.70 -12.05 16.20
N LYS A 72 -10.01 -13.25 16.65
CA LYS A 72 -10.61 -14.34 15.87
C LYS A 72 -12.12 -14.22 15.85
#